data_AF-A0A1I2H8G5-F1
#
_entry.id   AF-A0A1I2H8G5-F1
#
_cell.length_a   1.000
_cell.length_b   1.000
_cell.length_c   1.000
_cell.angle_alpha   90.00
_cell.angle_beta   90.00
_cell.angle_gamma   90.00
#
_symmetry.space_group_name_H-M   'P 1'
#
loop_
_entity.id
_entity.type
_entity.pdbx_description
1 polymer ?
#
loop_
_entity_poly.entity_id
_entity_poly.type
_entity_poly.pdbx_seq_one_letter_code
_entity_poly.pdbx_strand_id
1 'polypeptide(L)'
;MLDQHLRENLCLTAKEIAHYVKPRWQIAYSESGMTQLLHRLGYVYKKPRLIPGKANAEQQKDFVEHYQTLKAKKAPDDPIYFMDATHPQHNPIAGYG
;
A
#
# COMPACT_ATOMS: atom_id res chain seq x y z
N MET A 1 -12.60 5.44 23.56
CA MET A 1 -11.21 5.17 24.02
C MET A 1 -10.24 5.40 22.85
N LEU A 2 -8.92 5.45 23.06
CA LEU A 2 -7.97 5.65 21.94
C LEU A 2 -8.08 4.56 20.86
N ASP A 3 -8.19 3.29 21.27
CA ASP A 3 -8.34 2.17 20.32
C ASP A 3 -9.56 2.29 19.40
N GLN A 4 -10.72 2.66 19.96
CA GLN A 4 -11.93 2.88 19.17
C GLN A 4 -11.74 3.98 18.11
N HIS A 5 -11.11 5.10 18.49
CA HIS A 5 -10.86 6.21 17.57
C HIS A 5 -9.95 5.78 16.39
N LEU A 6 -8.88 5.02 16.69
CA LEU A 6 -7.94 4.52 15.68
C LEU A 6 -8.55 3.46 14.75
N ARG A 7 -9.64 2.80 15.16
CA ARG A 7 -10.39 1.85 14.31
C ARG A 7 -11.39 2.55 13.40
N GLU A 8 -12.00 3.62 13.89
CA GLU A 8 -13.04 4.37 13.16
C GLU A 8 -12.47 5.45 12.24
N ASN A 9 -11.23 5.89 12.49
CA ASN A 9 -10.61 7.00 11.77
C ASN A 9 -9.25 6.58 11.19
N LEU A 10 -9.01 6.94 9.94
CA LEU A 10 -7.71 6.77 9.31
C LEU A 10 -6.76 7.87 9.78
N CYS A 11 -5.91 7.57 10.76
CA CYS A 11 -4.80 8.42 11.15
C CYS A 11 -3.54 8.01 10.38
N LEU A 12 -2.93 8.94 9.65
CA LEU A 12 -1.76 8.68 8.82
C LEU A 12 -0.46 8.82 9.62
N THR A 13 -0.46 9.67 10.64
CA THR A 13 0.74 10.00 11.43
C THR A 13 0.52 9.88 12.93
N ALA A 14 1.60 9.61 13.67
CA ALA A 14 1.59 9.69 15.13
C ALA A 14 1.30 11.11 15.63
N LYS A 15 1.63 12.15 14.84
CA LYS A 15 1.33 13.54 15.15
C LYS A 15 -0.18 13.83 15.17
N GLU A 16 -0.93 13.30 14.20
CA GLU A 16 -2.40 13.40 14.20
C GLU A 16 -3.01 12.75 15.46
N ILE A 17 -2.49 11.59 15.84
CA ILE A 17 -2.94 10.86 17.04
C ILE A 17 -2.59 11.66 18.30
N ALA A 18 -1.41 12.29 18.36
CA ALA A 18 -1.03 13.15 19.49
C ALA A 18 -1.93 14.38 19.64
N HIS A 19 -2.34 14.99 18.52
CA HIS A 19 -3.31 16.08 18.52
C HIS A 19 -4.69 15.62 19.01
N TYR A 20 -5.14 14.40 18.67
CA TYR A 20 -6.38 13.84 19.20
C TYR A 20 -6.30 13.57 20.72
N VAL A 21 -5.16 13.07 21.21
CA VAL A 21 -4.98 12.69 22.62
C VAL A 21 -4.97 13.91 23.55
N LYS A 22 -4.36 15.02 23.12
CA LYS A 22 -4.17 16.22 23.97
C LYS A 22 -5.46 16.78 24.59
N PRO A 23 -6.52 17.13 23.83
CA PRO A 23 -7.75 17.65 24.43
C PRO A 23 -8.53 16.58 25.20
N ARG A 24 -8.38 15.30 24.84
CA ARG A 24 -9.20 14.20 25.38
C ARG A 24 -8.73 13.68 26.75
N TRP A 25 -7.42 13.74 27.01
CA TRP A 25 -6.80 13.29 28.25
C TRP A 25 -5.95 14.36 28.95
N GLN A 26 -5.84 15.56 28.37
CA GLN A 26 -4.97 16.65 28.87
C GLN A 26 -3.48 16.27 28.94
N ILE A 27 -3.05 15.29 28.15
CA ILE A 27 -1.64 14.86 28.05
C ILE A 27 -1.10 15.24 26.68
N ALA A 28 -0.02 16.01 26.67
CA ALA A 28 0.71 16.33 25.45
C ALA A 28 1.81 15.28 25.21
N TYR A 29 1.78 14.64 24.04
CA TYR A 29 2.85 13.77 23.57
C TYR A 29 3.65 14.47 22.48
N SER A 30 4.96 14.29 22.47
CA SER A 30 5.75 14.48 21.26
C SER A 30 5.36 13.41 20.23
N GLU A 31 5.70 13.64 18.97
CA GLU A 31 5.48 12.64 17.92
C GLU A 31 6.18 11.31 18.23
N SER A 32 7.44 11.37 18.68
CA SER A 32 8.19 10.17 19.12
C SER A 32 7.56 9.49 20.34
N GLY A 33 7.04 10.25 21.31
CA GLY A 33 6.35 9.71 22.48
C GLY A 33 5.04 9.02 22.11
N MET A 34 4.30 9.58 21.16
CA MET A 34 3.08 8.96 20.64
C MET A 34 3.40 7.67 19.87
N THR A 35 4.45 7.66 19.06
CA THR A 35 4.92 6.44 18.38
C THR A 35 5.30 5.34 19.38
N GLN A 36 6.03 5.68 20.45
CA GLN A 36 6.38 4.73 21.51
C GLN A 36 5.15 4.18 22.24
N LEU A 37 4.17 5.04 22.54
CA LEU A 37 2.91 4.63 23.15
C LEU A 37 2.16 3.65 22.25
N LEU A 38 2.05 3.95 20.95
CA LEU A 38 1.37 3.09 19.98
C LEU A 38 2.03 1.72 19.87
N HIS A 39 3.36 1.65 19.84
CA HIS A 39 4.09 0.38 19.88
C HIS A 39 3.82 -0.40 21.17
N ARG A 40 3.80 0.28 22.34
CA ARG A 40 3.47 -0.36 23.62
C ARG A 40 2.04 -0.92 23.65
N LEU A 41 1.12 -0.28 22.93
CA LEU A 41 -0.25 -0.74 22.76
C LEU A 41 -0.41 -1.82 21.65
N GLY A 42 0.68 -2.21 20.97
CA GLY A 42 0.68 -3.25 19.94
C GLY A 42 0.33 -2.77 18.53
N TYR A 43 0.23 -1.45 18.30
CA TYR A 43 0.05 -0.92 16.94
C TYR A 43 1.37 -0.93 16.18
N VAL A 44 1.25 -1.11 14.87
CA VAL A 44 2.37 -1.08 13.92
C VAL A 44 2.03 -0.17 12.75
N TYR A 45 3.02 0.57 12.25
CA TYR A 45 2.87 1.32 11.01
C TYR A 45 2.70 0.36 9.83
N LYS A 46 1.67 0.59 9.02
CA LYS A 46 1.47 -0.12 7.76
C LYS A 46 1.68 0.83 6.60
N LYS A 47 2.76 0.61 5.85
CA LYS A 47 3.00 1.31 4.59
C LYS A 47 1.89 0.94 3.59
N PRO A 48 1.19 1.92 2.98
CA PRO A 48 0.24 1.66 1.91
C PRO A 48 0.91 0.88 0.78
N ARG A 49 0.24 -0.18 0.30
CA ARG A 49 0.68 -0.88 -0.91
C ARG A 49 0.09 -0.16 -2.11
N LEU A 50 0.94 0.16 -3.08
CA LEU A 50 0.48 0.65 -4.37
C LEU A 50 -0.23 -0.51 -5.08
N ILE A 51 -1.54 -0.42 -5.21
CA ILE A 51 -2.34 -1.34 -6.01
C ILE A 51 -2.55 -0.67 -7.37
N PRO A 52 -2.29 -1.35 -8.50
CA PRO A 52 -2.56 -0.78 -9.83
C PRO A 52 -4.04 -0.40 -9.95
N GLY A 53 -4.33 0.90 -10.05
CA GLY A 53 -5.70 1.41 -10.06
C GLY A 53 -6.54 1.01 -11.29
N LYS A 54 -5.91 0.41 -12.30
CA LYS A 54 -6.54 -0.07 -13.54
C LYS A 54 -6.51 -1.59 -13.70
N ALA A 55 -6.24 -2.35 -12.63
CA ALA A 55 -6.23 -3.81 -12.72
C ALA A 55 -7.63 -4.33 -13.10
N ASN A 56 -7.75 -4.98 -14.26
CA ASN A 56 -8.95 -5.67 -14.70
C ASN A 56 -8.72 -7.18 -14.62
N ALA A 57 -9.43 -7.84 -13.70
CA ALA A 57 -9.24 -9.27 -13.44
C ALA A 57 -9.67 -10.16 -14.61
N GLU A 58 -10.67 -9.75 -15.39
CA GLU A 58 -11.13 -10.48 -16.57
C GLU A 58 -10.09 -10.40 -17.69
N GLN A 59 -9.63 -9.19 -18.03
CA GLN A 59 -8.56 -9.00 -19.02
C GLN A 59 -7.26 -9.72 -18.65
N GLN A 60 -6.94 -9.81 -17.35
CA GLN A 60 -5.78 -10.58 -16.89
C GLN A 60 -5.96 -12.09 -17.12
N LYS A 61 -7.16 -12.64 -16.90
CA LYS A 61 -7.46 -14.05 -17.18
C LYS A 61 -7.40 -14.33 -18.67
N ASP A 62 -8.02 -13.49 -19.49
CA ASP A 62 -8.00 -13.61 -20.95
C ASP A 62 -6.57 -13.58 -21.50
N PHE A 63 -5.74 -12.67 -20.98
CA PHE A 63 -4.33 -12.60 -21.34
C PHE A 63 -3.56 -13.88 -20.98
N VAL A 64 -3.81 -14.44 -19.78
CA VAL A 64 -3.15 -15.69 -19.35
C VAL A 64 -3.54 -16.85 -20.26
N GLU A 65 -4.82 -17.00 -20.59
CA GLU A 65 -5.30 -18.05 -21.49
C GLU A 65 -4.70 -17.93 -22.89
N HIS A 66 -4.69 -16.70 -23.43
CA HIS A 66 -4.05 -16.40 -24.70
C HIS A 66 -2.56 -16.72 -24.69
N TYR A 67 -1.83 -16.30 -23.65
CA TYR A 67 -0.40 -16.56 -23.51
C TYR A 67 -0.08 -18.05 -23.43
N GLN A 68 -0.86 -18.84 -22.68
CA GLN A 68 -0.64 -20.29 -22.60
C GLN A 68 -0.87 -20.97 -23.96
N THR A 69 -1.89 -20.54 -24.69
CA THR A 69 -2.16 -21.02 -26.05
C THR A 69 -1.02 -20.68 -27.01
N LEU A 70 -0.51 -19.46 -26.95
CA LEU A 70 0.65 -19.01 -27.74
C LEU A 70 1.89 -19.85 -27.40
N LYS A 71 2.19 -20.03 -26.11
CA LYS A 71 3.33 -20.80 -25.63
C LYS A 71 3.26 -22.27 -26.05
N ALA A 72 2.07 -22.86 -26.14
CA ALA A 72 1.89 -24.23 -26.59
C ALA A 72 2.05 -24.41 -28.11
N LYS A 73 1.77 -23.36 -28.90
CA LYS A 73 1.77 -23.42 -30.37
C LYS A 73 3.07 -22.93 -31.02
N LYS A 74 3.93 -22.22 -30.30
CA LYS A 74 5.17 -21.66 -30.83
C LYS A 74 6.12 -22.75 -31.35
N ALA A 75 6.94 -22.40 -32.35
CA ALA A 75 8.02 -23.28 -32.80
C ALA A 75 9.17 -23.32 -31.76
N PRO A 76 10.06 -24.34 -31.81
CA PRO A 76 11.22 -24.42 -30.92
C PRO A 76 12.09 -23.15 -30.97
N ASP A 77 12.33 -22.61 -32.16
CA ASP A 77 13.19 -21.44 -32.41
C ASP A 77 12.42 -20.11 -32.42
N ASP A 78 11.19 -20.08 -31.87
CA ASP A 78 10.35 -18.89 -31.75
C ASP A 78 10.28 -18.43 -30.28
N PRO A 79 11.16 -17.51 -29.84
CA PRO A 79 11.20 -17.02 -28.47
C PRO A 79 10.14 -15.93 -28.20
N ILE A 80 9.51 -15.99 -27.03
CA ILE A 80 8.57 -14.97 -26.57
C ILE A 80 9.33 -13.97 -25.70
N TYR A 81 9.36 -12.70 -26.09
CA TYR A 81 9.98 -11.61 -25.33
C TYR A 81 8.93 -10.76 -24.62
N PHE A 82 9.22 -10.40 -23.37
CA PHE A 82 8.49 -9.40 -22.62
C PHE A 82 9.39 -8.18 -22.46
N MET A 83 8.93 -7.02 -22.90
CA MET A 83 9.66 -5.77 -22.73
C MET A 83 8.83 -4.83 -21.85
N ASP A 84 9.51 -4.20 -20.90
CA ASP A 84 8.92 -3.15 -20.07
C ASP A 84 9.30 -1.78 -20.65
N ALA A 85 8.30 -0.90 -20.80
CA ALA A 85 8.51 0.49 -21.17
C ALA A 85 8.48 1.35 -19.90
N THR A 86 9.56 1.31 -19.12
CA THR A 86 9.66 2.14 -17.92
C THR A 86 9.96 3.58 -18.31
N HIS A 87 9.00 4.50 -18.11
CA HIS A 87 9.29 5.94 -18.14
C HIS A 87 9.79 6.38 -16.75
N PRO A 88 11.05 6.84 -16.59
CA PRO A 88 11.65 7.14 -15.29
C PRO A 88 10.85 8.14 -14.44
N GLN A 89 10.09 9.01 -15.10
CA GLN A 89 9.34 10.11 -14.48
C GLN A 89 7.86 9.80 -14.18
N HIS A 90 7.29 8.70 -14.66
CA HIS A 90 5.85 8.41 -14.52
C HIS A 90 5.54 7.23 -13.60
N ASN A 91 6.54 6.75 -12.86
CA ASN A 91 6.31 5.67 -11.93
C ASN A 91 5.51 6.20 -10.73
N PRO A 92 4.35 5.60 -10.37
CA PRO A 92 3.57 6.08 -9.24
C PRO A 92 4.37 5.89 -7.95
N ILE A 93 4.63 6.99 -7.25
CA ILE A 93 5.24 6.97 -5.93
C ILE A 93 4.10 6.76 -4.94
N ALA A 94 4.13 5.65 -4.20
CA ALA A 94 3.21 5.47 -3.08
C ALA A 94 3.49 6.59 -2.07
N GLY A 95 2.47 7.41 -1.77
CA GLY A 95 2.58 8.47 -0.78
C GLY A 95 3.05 7.89 0.56
N TYR A 96 4.05 8.54 1.15
CA TYR A 96 4.41 8.30 2.54
C TYR A 96 3.41 9.12 3.36
N GLY A 97 2.54 8.42 4.11
CA GLY A 97 1.85 9.03 5.24
C GLY A 97 2.85 9.41 6.30
#